data_AF-A0A7C4KGI1-F1
#
_entry.id   AF-A0A7C4KGI1-F1
#
_cell.length_a   1.000
_cell.length_b   1.000
_cell.length_c   1.000
_cell.angle_alpha   90.00
_cell.angle_beta   90.00
_cell.angle_gamma   90.00
#
_symmetry.space_group_name_H-M   'P 1'
#
loop_
_entity.id
_entity.type
_entity.pdbx_description
1 polymer ?
#
loop_
_entity_poly.entity_id
_entity_poly.type
_entity_poly.pdbx_seq_one_letter_code
_entity_poly.pdbx_strand_id
1 'polypeptide(L)' 'MKHFLLFLLISCTAACGAVETRPTTLPSIELSSPAFQTGQAIPPRYTCDGEDSSPPLQWGDPPEGTRSFTLIMDDPDAPA' A
#
# COMPACT_ATOMS: atom_id res chain seq x y z
N MET A 1 53.13 19.30 27.02
CA MET A 1 52.36 19.26 28.29
C MET A 1 50.92 18.92 27.90
N LYS A 2 50.53 17.68 27.59
CA LYS A 2 50.68 16.41 28.32
C LYS A 2 50.17 16.54 29.77
N HIS A 3 49.06 15.83 30.02
CA HIS A 3 48.52 15.41 31.32
C HIS A 3 47.40 16.26 31.93
N PHE A 4 46.15 15.85 31.67
CA PHE A 4 45.23 15.52 32.76
C PHE A 4 44.15 14.54 32.22
N LEU A 5 44.48 13.25 32.18
CA LEU A 5 44.09 12.23 33.16
C LEU A 5 42.67 11.68 32.93
N LEU A 6 42.68 10.59 32.17
CA LEU A 6 41.84 9.40 32.23
C LEU A 6 41.11 9.17 33.58
N PHE A 7 39.78 9.09 33.55
CA PHE A 7 38.92 8.37 34.51
C PHE A 7 37.86 7.63 33.67
N LEU A 8 38.05 6.32 33.45
CA LEU A 8 37.55 5.19 34.25
C LEU A 8 36.17 4.72 33.76
N LEU A 9 36.20 3.48 33.26
CA LEU A 9 35.09 2.57 32.95
C LEU A 9 34.06 2.47 34.09
N ILE A 10 32.77 2.30 33.76
CA ILE A 10 31.62 1.70 34.50
C ILE A 10 30.35 2.24 33.79
N SER A 11 29.29 1.52 33.41
CA SER A 11 28.92 0.10 33.37
C SER A 11 27.74 -0.06 32.39
N CYS A 12 27.50 -1.30 31.98
CA CYS A 12 26.33 -1.79 31.27
C CYS A 12 25.00 -1.18 31.77
N THR A 13 24.22 -0.58 30.89
CA THR A 13 22.76 -0.53 31.05
C THR A 13 22.11 -0.90 29.72
N ALA A 14 21.34 -1.98 29.78
CA ALA A 14 20.63 -2.55 28.65
C ALA A 14 19.65 -1.54 28.07
N ALA A 15 19.93 -1.04 26.86
CA ALA A 15 18.92 -0.44 26.01
C ALA A 15 18.44 -1.50 25.04
N CYS A 16 17.34 -2.14 25.45
CA CYS A 16 16.24 -2.64 24.64
C CYS A 16 16.63 -3.21 23.26
N GLY A 17 16.53 -4.53 23.12
CA GLY A 17 16.23 -5.08 21.81
C GLY A 17 14.92 -4.44 21.34
N ALA A 18 15.02 -3.48 20.44
CA ALA A 18 13.87 -3.04 19.67
C ALA A 18 13.45 -4.26 18.86
N VAL A 19 12.42 -4.96 19.35
CA VAL A 19 11.63 -5.81 18.48
C VAL A 19 11.08 -4.85 17.44
N GLU A 20 11.63 -4.91 16.24
CA GLU A 20 11.10 -4.19 15.11
C GLU A 20 9.70 -4.77 14.87
N THR A 21 8.68 -4.05 15.35
CA THR A 21 7.29 -4.28 14.94
C THR A 21 7.23 -3.97 13.47
N ARG A 22 7.54 -4.98 12.65
CA ARG A 22 7.21 -4.96 11.24
C ARG A 22 5.72 -4.64 11.17
N PRO A 23 5.31 -3.52 10.56
CA PRO A 23 3.90 -3.23 10.38
C PRO A 23 3.28 -4.43 9.65
N THR A 24 2.39 -5.16 10.32
CA THR A 24 1.66 -6.28 9.71
C THR A 24 0.64 -5.79 8.68
N THR A 25 0.40 -4.48 8.64
CA THR A 25 -0.40 -3.82 7.61
C THR A 25 0.51 -3.49 6.44
N LEU A 26 0.38 -4.23 5.35
CA LEU A 26 0.95 -3.81 4.07
C LEU A 26 0.30 -2.47 3.70
N PRO A 27 1.10 -1.48 3.26
CA PRO A 27 0.54 -0.22 2.81
C PRO A 27 -0.43 -0.49 1.64
N SER A 28 -1.68 -0.04 1.79
CA SER A 28 -2.76 -0.22 0.83
C SER A 28 -3.12 1.09 0.16
N ILE A 29 -3.58 1.02 -1.08
CA ILE A 29 -4.20 2.13 -1.79
C ILE A 29 -5.69 1.82 -1.98
N GLU A 30 -6.54 2.85 -1.88
CA GLU A 30 -7.96 2.71 -2.17
C GLU A 30 -8.23 2.85 -3.68
N LEU A 31 -9.17 2.07 -4.20
CA LEU A 31 -9.66 2.17 -5.57
C LEU A 31 -11.19 2.09 -5.55
N SER A 32 -11.84 3.04 -6.22
CA SER A 32 -13.31 3.10 -6.30
C SER A 32 -13.77 3.57 -7.68
N SER A 33 -15.07 3.47 -7.95
CA SER A 33 -15.70 4.02 -9.15
C SER A 33 -16.94 4.82 -8.75
N PRO A 34 -17.18 6.02 -9.31
CA PRO A 34 -18.46 6.69 -9.15
C PRO A 34 -19.59 6.00 -9.92
N ALA A 35 -19.28 5.06 -10.82
CA ALA A 35 -20.27 4.37 -11.64
C ALA A 35 -20.97 3.22 -10.92
N PHE A 36 -20.32 2.59 -9.94
CA PHE A 36 -20.85 1.45 -9.19
C PHE A 36 -20.11 1.27 -7.86
N GLN A 37 -20.75 0.61 -6.91
CA GLN A 37 -20.14 0.25 -5.62
C GLN A 37 -19.52 -1.15 -5.70
N THR A 38 -18.61 -1.46 -4.78
CA THR A 38 -18.00 -2.79 -4.67
C THR A 38 -19.06 -3.89 -4.57
N GLY A 39 -18.92 -4.92 -5.40
CA GLY A 39 -19.84 -6.07 -5.45
C GLY A 39 -21.20 -5.78 -6.08
N GLN A 40 -21.44 -4.57 -6.60
CA GLN A 40 -22.63 -4.25 -7.37
C GLN A 40 -22.39 -4.48 -8.87
N ALA A 41 -23.47 -4.59 -9.63
CA ALA A 41 -23.41 -4.76 -11.08
C ALA A 41 -22.73 -3.55 -11.77
N ILE A 42 -21.90 -3.85 -12.76
CA ILE A 42 -21.31 -2.84 -13.64
C ILE A 42 -22.39 -2.33 -14.62
N PRO A 43 -22.59 -1.01 -14.77
CA PRO A 43 -23.58 -0.48 -15.70
C PRO A 43 -23.33 -0.93 -17.16
N PRO A 44 -24.37 -1.24 -17.96
CA PRO A 44 -24.22 -1.80 -19.31
C PRO A 44 -23.35 -0.99 -20.26
N ARG A 45 -23.28 0.34 -20.09
CA ARG A 45 -22.40 1.19 -20.92
C ARG A 45 -20.90 0.86 -20.82
N TYR A 46 -20.49 0.17 -19.75
CA TYR A 46 -19.11 -0.27 -19.52
C TYR A 46 -18.92 -1.78 -19.74
N THR A 47 -19.90 -2.44 -20.35
CA THR A 47 -19.83 -3.84 -20.76
C THR A 47 -19.99 -3.94 -22.27
N CYS A 48 -19.83 -5.14 -22.81
CA CYS A 48 -20.05 -5.43 -24.22
C CYS A 48 -21.51 -5.25 -24.70
N ASP A 49 -22.47 -5.10 -23.77
CA ASP A 49 -23.88 -4.81 -24.09
C ASP A 49 -24.13 -3.33 -24.41
N GLY A 50 -23.14 -2.45 -24.16
CA GLY A 50 -23.26 -1.01 -24.33
C GLY A 50 -22.13 -0.41 -25.17
N GLU A 51 -21.52 0.67 -24.65
CA GLU A 51 -20.46 1.40 -25.35
C GLU A 51 -19.10 0.68 -25.25
N ASP A 52 -18.98 -0.34 -24.41
CA ASP A 52 -17.73 -1.06 -24.10
C ASP A 52 -16.59 -0.11 -23.68
N SER A 53 -16.96 1.00 -23.03
CA SER A 53 -16.01 1.98 -22.52
C SER A 53 -15.51 1.59 -21.13
N SER A 54 -14.27 1.93 -20.79
CA SER A 54 -13.77 1.65 -19.44
C SER A 54 -14.51 2.49 -18.39
N PRO A 55 -14.86 1.91 -17.22
CA PRO A 55 -15.51 2.66 -16.16
C PRO A 55 -14.56 3.73 -15.60
N PRO A 56 -15.09 4.87 -15.12
CA PRO A 56 -14.29 5.86 -14.41
C PRO A 56 -13.76 5.26 -13.10
N LEU A 57 -12.49 5.46 -12.81
CA LEU A 57 -11.85 5.01 -11.57
C LEU A 57 -11.30 6.19 -10.78
N GLN A 58 -11.38 6.10 -9.45
CA GLN A 58 -10.83 7.05 -8.49
C GLN A 58 -9.85 6.32 -7.59
N TRP A 59 -8.65 6.89 -7.47
CA TRP A 59 -7.55 6.35 -6.68
C TRP A 59 -7.42 7.16 -5.40
N GLY A 60 -7.24 6.48 -4.27
CA GLY A 60 -6.79 7.12 -3.03
C GLY A 60 -5.31 7.51 -3.11
N ASP A 61 -4.81 8.11 -2.03
CA ASP A 61 -3.40 8.46 -1.95
C ASP A 61 -2.53 7.19 -1.95
N PRO A 62 -1.52 7.10 -2.82
CA PRO A 62 -0.63 5.97 -2.83
C PRO A 62 0.34 5.99 -1.64
N PRO A 63 0.90 4.82 -1.26
CA PRO A 63 1.99 4.76 -0.32
C PRO A 63 3.19 5.63 -0.74
N GLU A 64 3.91 6.17 0.24
CA GLU A 64 5.11 6.98 -0.01
C GLU A 64 6.14 6.22 -0.87
N GLY A 65 6.72 6.92 -1.85
CA GLY A 65 7.71 6.34 -2.76
C GLY A 65 7.11 5.54 -3.92
N THR A 66 5.78 5.50 -4.09
CA THR A 66 5.13 4.93 -5.28
C THR A 66 5.59 5.66 -6.55
N ARG A 67 6.13 4.91 -7.51
CA ARG A 67 6.66 5.46 -8.78
C ARG A 67 5.74 5.25 -9.98
N SER A 68 4.88 4.25 -9.91
CA SER A 68 4.02 3.83 -11.02
C SER A 68 2.86 2.98 -10.50
N PHE A 69 1.80 2.90 -11.28
CA PHE A 69 0.65 2.03 -11.04
C PHE A 69 0.49 1.02 -12.17
N THR A 70 -0.10 -0.13 -11.82
CA THR A 70 -0.61 -1.12 -12.77
C THR A 70 -2.03 -1.47 -12.34
N LEU A 71 -2.95 -1.57 -13.29
CA LEU A 71 -4.31 -2.03 -13.06
C LEU A 71 -4.50 -3.37 -13.75
N ILE A 72 -5.00 -4.36 -13.00
CA ILE A 72 -5.38 -5.68 -13.51
C ILE A 72 -6.86 -5.86 -13.25
N MET A 73 -7.61 -6.16 -14.30
CA MET A 73 -9.00 -6.61 -14.22
C MET A 73 -9.01 -8.07 -14.63
N ASP A 74 -9.51 -8.93 -13.74
CA ASP A 74 -9.54 -10.37 -13.93
C ASP A 74 -10.97 -10.87 -13.74
N ASP A 75 -11.42 -11.75 -14.62
CA ASP A 75 -12.73 -12.41 -14.57
C ASP A 75 -12.51 -13.91 -14.33
N PRO A 76 -12.53 -14.37 -13.06
CA PRO A 76 -12.30 -15.77 -12.73
C PRO A 76 -13.45 -16.69 -13.16
N ASP A 77 -14.59 -16.11 -13.56
CA ASP A 77 -15.79 -16.85 -13.96
C ASP A 77 -15.84 -17.05 -15.49
N ALA A 78 -14.84 -16.57 -16.24
CA ALA A 78 -14.74 -16.75 -17.67
C ALA A 78 -14.55 -18.24 -18.07
N PRO A 79 -15.20 -18.72 -19.15
CA PRO A 79 -15.03 -20.10 -19.63
C PRO A 79 -13.63 -20.36 -20.20
N ALA A 80 -13.17 -21.61 -20.05
CA ALA A 80 -11.86 -22.10 -20.51
C ALA A 80 -11.85 -22.61 -21.97
#